data_AF-A0AB72ZME0-F1
#
_entry.id   AF-A0AB72ZME0-F1
#
_cell.length_a   1.000
_cell.length_b   1.000
_cell.length_c   1.000
_cell.angle_alpha   90.00
_cell.angle_beta   90.00
_cell.angle_gamma   90.00
#
_symmetry.space_group_name_H-M   'P 1'
#
loop_
_entity.id
_entity.type
_entity.pdbx_description
1 polymer ?
#
loop_
_entity_poly.entity_id
_entity_poly.type
_entity_poly.pdbx_seq_one_letter_code
_entity_poly.pdbx_strand_id
1 'polypeptide(L)'
;EYDTPGGEPIAAAISNYEFDRSPQDIALLRNISKVAAAAHMPFIGSVGPAFFGKENMEEVAAIKDIGNYFDRAEYIKWKAFRDSDDSRYIGLTMPRVLGRLPYGPDTVPVRSFNYVEQVKGPDHERYLWTNASFAFAANMVKSFIKNGWCVQIRGPQAGGAVTNLPIHLYDLGTG
;
A
#
# COMPACT_ATOMS: atom_id res chain seq x y z
N GLU A 1 5.41 21.28 -15.93
CA GLU A 1 5.91 19.94 -16.28
C GLU A 1 5.28 19.35 -17.53
N TYR A 2 4.14 18.65 -17.49
CA TYR A 2 3.66 17.89 -18.67
C TYR A 2 3.38 18.76 -19.91
N ASP A 3 2.70 19.90 -19.75
CA ASP A 3 2.32 20.81 -20.84
C ASP A 3 3.26 22.03 -20.95
N THR A 4 4.50 21.88 -20.48
CA THR A 4 5.47 22.97 -20.44
C THR A 4 6.63 22.64 -21.38
N PRO A 5 6.97 23.48 -22.37
CA PRO A 5 8.15 23.27 -23.22
C PRO A 5 9.42 23.15 -22.38
N GLY A 6 10.14 22.03 -22.52
CA GLY A 6 11.35 21.73 -21.74
C GLY A 6 11.09 21.23 -20.31
N GLY A 7 9.83 21.00 -19.92
CA GLY A 7 9.48 20.40 -18.64
C GLY A 7 9.74 18.89 -18.58
N GLU A 8 9.85 18.36 -17.37
CA GLU A 8 10.03 16.93 -17.10
C GLU A 8 8.70 16.35 -16.59
N PRO A 9 7.98 15.54 -17.38
CA PRO A 9 6.68 15.03 -16.98
C PRO A 9 6.81 14.10 -15.76
N ILE A 10 5.88 14.24 -14.82
CA ILE A 10 5.85 13.39 -13.64
C ILE A 10 5.38 11.99 -14.06
N ALA A 11 6.21 10.98 -13.83
CA ALA A 11 5.95 9.62 -14.27
C ALA A 11 4.86 8.90 -13.46
N ALA A 12 4.80 9.14 -12.14
CA ALA A 12 3.80 8.57 -11.25
C ALA A 12 3.71 9.40 -9.96
N ALA A 13 2.53 9.42 -9.35
CA ALA A 13 2.33 9.98 -8.01
C ALA A 13 2.19 8.86 -6.98
N ILE A 14 3.04 8.88 -5.95
CA ILE A 14 3.01 7.90 -4.87
C ILE A 14 2.47 8.57 -3.61
N SER A 15 1.36 8.04 -3.12
CA SER A 15 0.66 8.55 -1.95
C SER A 15 0.98 7.73 -0.71
N ASN A 16 1.15 8.42 0.41
CA ASN A 16 1.19 7.81 1.74
C ASN A 16 -0.19 7.79 2.43
N TYR A 17 -1.26 8.16 1.72
CA TYR A 17 -2.63 8.05 2.24
C TYR A 17 -3.13 6.62 2.14
N GLU A 18 -3.88 6.23 3.16
CA GLU A 18 -4.68 5.02 3.20
C GLU A 18 -6.14 5.41 3.00
N PHE A 19 -6.74 4.98 1.90
CA PHE A 19 -8.11 5.31 1.53
C PHE A 19 -9.09 4.28 2.10
N ASP A 20 -10.26 4.74 2.49
CA ASP A 20 -11.39 3.91 2.91
C ASP A 20 -12.55 3.94 1.90
N ARG A 21 -13.67 3.31 2.26
CA ARG A 21 -14.89 3.25 1.44
C ARG A 21 -15.80 4.47 1.61
N SER A 22 -15.39 5.47 2.38
CA SER A 22 -16.21 6.64 2.68
C SER A 22 -16.52 7.44 1.42
N PRO A 23 -17.68 8.13 1.36
CA PRO A 23 -17.99 9.05 0.27
C PRO A 23 -16.90 10.07 -0.04
N GLN A 24 -16.19 10.54 0.99
CA GLN A 24 -15.15 11.55 0.92
C GLN A 24 -13.92 11.01 0.19
N ASP A 25 -13.43 9.83 0.59
CA ASP A 25 -12.27 9.21 -0.02
C ASP A 25 -12.54 8.78 -1.46
N ILE A 26 -13.73 8.24 -1.74
CA ILE A 26 -14.11 7.93 -3.12
C ILE A 26 -14.23 9.19 -3.98
N ALA A 27 -14.71 10.31 -3.43
CA ALA A 27 -14.74 11.58 -4.15
C ALA A 27 -13.32 12.13 -4.41
N LEU A 28 -12.42 11.99 -3.43
CA LEU A 28 -11.02 12.35 -3.56
C LEU A 28 -10.34 11.51 -4.65
N LEU A 29 -10.48 10.19 -4.63
CA LEU A 29 -9.96 9.29 -5.66
C LEU A 29 -10.47 9.65 -7.06
N ARG A 30 -11.75 10.02 -7.19
CA ARG A 30 -12.32 10.48 -8.47
C ARG A 30 -11.73 11.79 -8.96
N ASN A 31 -11.41 12.72 -8.06
CA ASN A 31 -10.76 13.97 -8.45
C ASN A 31 -9.30 13.73 -8.84
N ILE A 32 -8.60 12.91 -8.07
CA ILE A 32 -7.22 12.50 -8.37
C ILE A 32 -7.16 11.78 -9.71
N SER A 33 -8.09 10.86 -10.00
CA SER A 33 -8.10 10.09 -11.25
C SER A 33 -8.20 10.98 -12.49
N LYS A 34 -8.99 12.06 -12.43
CA LYS A 34 -9.09 13.04 -13.52
C LYS A 34 -7.76 13.76 -13.77
N VAL A 35 -7.08 14.18 -12.71
CA VAL A 35 -5.76 14.84 -12.81
C VAL A 35 -4.71 13.86 -13.34
N ALA A 36 -4.70 12.64 -12.79
CA ALA A 36 -3.83 11.56 -13.21
C ALA A 36 -4.02 11.19 -14.69
N ALA A 37 -5.26 11.12 -15.16
CA ALA A 37 -5.59 10.86 -16.55
C ALA A 37 -5.14 11.98 -17.48
N ALA A 38 -5.38 13.25 -17.11
CA ALA A 38 -4.99 14.41 -17.90
C ALA A 38 -3.47 14.56 -18.03
N ALA A 39 -2.72 14.19 -16.99
CA ALA A 39 -1.26 14.26 -16.96
C ALA A 39 -0.55 12.94 -17.39
N HIS A 40 -1.32 11.90 -17.74
CA HIS A 40 -0.82 10.55 -18.00
C HIS A 40 0.10 9.99 -16.89
N MET A 41 -0.23 10.31 -15.64
CA MET A 41 0.55 10.01 -14.46
C MET A 41 -0.25 9.10 -13.54
N PRO A 42 -0.02 7.77 -13.51
CA PRO A 42 -0.71 6.88 -12.58
C PRO A 42 -0.48 7.31 -11.12
N PHE A 43 -1.53 7.22 -10.33
CA PHE A 43 -1.51 7.48 -8.90
C PHE A 43 -1.57 6.17 -8.13
N ILE A 44 -0.60 5.94 -7.26
CA ILE A 44 -0.51 4.74 -6.42
C ILE A 44 -0.74 5.14 -4.95
N GLY A 45 -1.79 4.61 -4.34
CA GLY A 45 -2.08 4.75 -2.91
C GLY A 45 -2.21 3.40 -2.22
N SER A 46 -2.82 3.38 -1.03
CA SER A 46 -3.16 2.14 -0.34
C SER A 46 -4.59 2.12 0.19
N VAL A 47 -5.03 0.93 0.55
CA VAL A 47 -6.27 0.69 1.30
C VAL A 47 -5.96 -0.16 2.53
N GLY A 48 -6.65 0.14 3.62
CA GLY A 48 -6.53 -0.58 4.89
C GLY A 48 -7.76 -1.41 5.24
N PRO A 49 -7.79 -2.00 6.45
CA PRO A 49 -8.95 -2.74 6.97
C PRO A 49 -10.25 -1.95 6.95
N ALA A 50 -10.17 -0.63 7.23
CA ALA A 50 -11.32 0.27 7.24
C ALA A 50 -12.03 0.35 5.88
N PHE A 51 -11.30 0.17 4.77
CA PHE A 51 -11.90 0.08 3.43
C PHE A 51 -12.90 -1.07 3.35
N PHE A 52 -12.60 -2.18 4.03
CA PHE A 52 -13.45 -3.35 4.13
C PHE A 52 -14.43 -3.26 5.31
N GLY A 53 -14.48 -2.17 6.07
CA GLY A 53 -15.27 -2.09 7.30
C GLY A 53 -14.82 -3.08 8.38
N LYS A 54 -13.52 -3.38 8.42
CA LYS A 54 -12.86 -4.26 9.40
C LYS A 54 -11.89 -3.46 10.25
N GLU A 55 -11.58 -3.96 11.45
CA GLU A 55 -10.65 -3.30 12.35
C GLU A 55 -9.19 -3.66 12.04
N ASN A 56 -8.95 -4.87 11.56
CA ASN A 56 -7.61 -5.39 11.29
C ASN A 56 -7.55 -6.20 9.99
N MET A 57 -6.33 -6.50 9.56
CA MET A 57 -6.08 -7.16 8.28
C MET A 57 -6.41 -8.67 8.31
N GLU A 58 -6.44 -9.29 9.50
CA GLU A 58 -6.82 -10.69 9.68
C GLU A 58 -8.31 -10.92 9.38
N GLU A 59 -9.16 -10.00 9.83
CA GLU A 59 -10.59 -10.03 9.53
C GLU A 59 -10.88 -9.83 8.05
N VAL A 60 -10.05 -9.08 7.33
CA VAL A 60 -10.17 -8.94 5.87
C VAL A 60 -9.74 -10.24 5.19
N ALA A 61 -8.67 -10.89 5.66
CA ALA A 61 -8.26 -12.19 5.14
C ALA A 61 -9.33 -13.28 5.38
N ALA A 62 -10.15 -13.13 6.42
CA ALA A 62 -11.28 -14.02 6.70
C ALA A 62 -12.50 -13.82 5.77
N ILE A 63 -12.51 -12.80 4.91
CA ILE A 63 -13.58 -12.59 3.92
C ILE A 63 -13.47 -13.65 2.83
N LYS A 64 -14.43 -14.59 2.82
CA LYS A 64 -14.45 -15.72 1.87
C LYS A 64 -14.63 -15.31 0.41
N ASP A 65 -15.48 -14.31 0.17
CA ASP A 65 -15.82 -13.85 -1.17
C ASP A 65 -15.83 -12.32 -1.22
N ILE A 66 -14.74 -11.76 -1.74
CA ILE A 66 -14.56 -10.31 -1.89
C ILE A 66 -15.49 -9.73 -2.96
N GLY A 67 -15.84 -10.51 -3.99
CA GLY A 67 -16.73 -10.06 -5.06
C GLY A 67 -18.11 -9.74 -4.51
N ASN A 68 -18.72 -10.73 -3.86
CA ASN A 68 -20.00 -10.57 -3.16
C ASN A 68 -19.92 -9.55 -2.02
N TYR A 69 -18.74 -9.39 -1.38
CA TYR A 69 -18.54 -8.38 -0.36
C TYR A 69 -18.75 -6.95 -0.88
N PHE A 70 -18.26 -6.66 -2.08
CA PHE A 70 -18.41 -5.36 -2.74
C PHE A 70 -19.80 -5.11 -3.35
N ASP A 71 -20.71 -6.10 -3.30
CA ASP A 71 -22.09 -5.89 -3.75
C ASP A 71 -23.00 -5.25 -2.70
N ARG A 72 -22.53 -5.12 -1.47
CA ARG A 72 -23.24 -4.40 -0.41
C ARG A 72 -23.47 -2.93 -0.77
N ALA A 73 -24.56 -2.37 -0.27
CA ALA A 73 -24.96 -0.98 -0.53
C ALA A 73 -23.87 0.06 -0.18
N GLU A 74 -23.03 -0.26 0.80
CA GLU A 74 -21.90 0.56 1.25
C GLU A 74 -20.86 0.84 0.15
N TYR A 75 -20.75 -0.03 -0.86
CA TYR A 75 -19.77 0.07 -1.95
C TYR A 75 -20.35 0.59 -3.27
N ILE A 76 -21.61 1.08 -3.29
CA ILE A 76 -22.22 1.62 -4.52
C ILE A 76 -21.34 2.73 -5.13
N LYS A 77 -20.79 3.63 -4.30
CA LYS A 77 -19.90 4.71 -4.77
C LYS A 77 -18.56 4.18 -5.29
N TRP A 78 -18.01 3.16 -4.64
CA TRP A 78 -16.78 2.49 -5.08
C TRP A 78 -16.97 1.79 -6.42
N LYS A 79 -18.07 1.06 -6.60
CA LYS A 79 -18.43 0.42 -7.88
C LYS A 79 -18.58 1.46 -8.99
N ALA A 80 -19.38 2.50 -8.76
CA ALA A 80 -19.55 3.58 -9.72
C ALA A 80 -18.23 4.31 -10.07
N PHE A 81 -17.29 4.40 -9.11
CA PHE A 81 -15.95 4.91 -9.39
C PHE A 81 -15.14 3.94 -10.27
N ARG A 82 -15.14 2.64 -9.98
CA ARG A 82 -14.47 1.62 -10.80
C ARG A 82 -15.01 1.51 -12.23
N ASP A 83 -16.28 1.84 -12.44
CA ASP A 83 -16.88 1.87 -13.78
C ASP A 83 -16.47 3.11 -14.59
N SER A 84 -15.83 4.10 -13.96
CA SER A 84 -15.33 5.29 -14.65
C SER A 84 -14.04 5.03 -15.42
N ASP A 85 -13.88 5.70 -16.57
CA ASP A 85 -12.72 5.51 -17.45
C ASP A 85 -11.40 5.89 -16.78
N ASP A 86 -11.42 7.00 -16.03
CA ASP A 86 -10.25 7.57 -15.34
C ASP A 86 -9.73 6.65 -14.23
N SER A 87 -10.56 5.74 -13.70
CA SER A 87 -10.18 4.84 -12.61
C SER A 87 -8.99 3.94 -12.97
N ARG A 88 -8.73 3.73 -14.27
CA ARG A 88 -7.56 3.00 -14.77
C ARG A 88 -6.21 3.58 -14.33
N TYR A 89 -6.18 4.87 -13.99
CA TYR A 89 -4.97 5.57 -13.53
C TYR A 89 -4.76 5.43 -12.02
N ILE A 90 -5.67 4.81 -11.28
CA ILE A 90 -5.56 4.62 -9.84
C ILE A 90 -5.13 3.18 -9.54
N GLY A 91 -4.00 3.03 -8.85
CA GLY A 91 -3.56 1.78 -8.23
C GLY A 91 -3.67 1.89 -6.71
N LEU A 92 -4.33 0.93 -6.07
CA LEU A 92 -4.41 0.84 -4.61
C LEU A 92 -3.72 -0.43 -4.14
N THR A 93 -2.71 -0.28 -3.29
CA THR A 93 -1.92 -1.38 -2.74
C THR A 93 -2.45 -1.83 -1.38
N MET A 94 -2.33 -3.13 -1.11
CA MET A 94 -2.57 -3.76 0.19
C MET A 94 -1.88 -5.14 0.22
N PRO A 95 -1.49 -5.66 1.39
CA PRO A 95 -1.50 -5.03 2.73
C PRO A 95 -0.26 -4.14 2.97
N ARG A 96 -0.20 -3.47 4.12
CA ARG A 96 0.99 -2.74 4.62
C ARG A 96 2.18 -3.71 4.81
N VAL A 97 3.40 -3.18 4.79
CA VAL A 97 4.66 -3.95 4.99
C VAL A 97 5.37 -3.51 6.27
N LEU A 98 6.15 -4.39 6.90
CA LEU A 98 6.89 -4.04 8.11
C LEU A 98 8.04 -3.08 7.77
N GLY A 99 8.05 -1.90 8.38
CA GLY A 99 9.04 -0.85 8.09
C GLY A 99 10.36 -1.04 8.83
N ARG A 100 10.30 -1.62 10.03
CA ARG A 100 11.43 -1.72 10.96
C ARG A 100 11.27 -2.93 11.89
N LEU A 101 12.39 -3.53 12.28
CA LEU A 101 12.42 -4.48 13.40
C LEU A 101 12.25 -3.76 14.75
N PRO A 102 11.48 -4.33 15.69
CA PRO A 102 11.36 -3.77 17.03
C PRO A 102 12.73 -3.68 17.71
N TYR A 103 12.91 -2.67 18.56
CA TYR A 103 14.16 -2.52 19.32
C TYR A 103 14.27 -3.58 20.41
N GLY A 104 15.47 -4.12 20.58
CA GLY A 104 15.74 -5.16 21.56
C GLY A 104 17.16 -5.68 21.46
N PRO A 105 17.67 -6.35 22.51
CA PRO A 105 19.01 -6.92 22.52
C PRO A 105 19.21 -7.99 21.43
N ASP A 106 18.15 -8.76 21.12
CA ASP A 106 18.17 -9.84 20.14
C ASP A 106 17.90 -9.37 18.70
N THR A 107 17.50 -8.10 18.53
CA THR A 107 17.13 -7.50 17.24
C THR A 107 17.99 -6.28 16.93
N VAL A 108 17.51 -5.08 17.26
CA VAL A 108 18.19 -3.81 17.04
C VAL A 108 18.44 -3.16 18.41
N PRO A 109 19.68 -3.22 18.94
CA PRO A 109 19.98 -2.65 20.26
C PRO A 109 20.13 -1.13 20.20
N VAL A 110 19.67 -0.44 21.25
CA VAL A 110 19.90 0.99 21.45
C VAL A 110 21.21 1.18 22.23
N ARG A 111 22.06 2.11 21.79
CA ARG A 111 23.40 2.32 22.38
C ARG A 111 23.39 2.94 23.77
N SER A 112 22.45 3.86 24.03
CA SER A 112 22.49 4.73 25.22
C SER A 112 21.81 4.12 26.46
N PHE A 113 20.85 3.22 26.27
CA PHE A 113 20.11 2.58 27.36
C PHE A 113 19.52 1.25 26.89
N ASN A 114 19.24 0.37 27.85
CA ASN A 114 18.61 -0.92 27.57
C ASN A 114 17.12 -0.70 27.25
N TYR A 115 16.79 -0.67 25.96
CA TYR A 115 15.43 -0.54 25.48
C TYR A 115 14.95 -1.84 24.84
N VAL A 116 13.78 -2.31 25.28
CA VAL A 116 13.09 -3.47 24.72
C VAL A 116 11.69 -3.03 24.35
N GLU A 117 11.42 -3.01 23.05
CA GLU A 117 10.13 -2.61 22.51
C GLU A 117 9.11 -3.74 22.69
N GLN A 118 8.00 -3.44 23.38
CA GLN A 118 7.00 -4.43 23.78
C GLN A 118 5.97 -4.68 22.67
N VAL A 119 6.41 -5.29 21.57
CA VAL A 119 5.55 -5.62 20.40
C VAL A 119 4.99 -7.05 20.44
N LYS A 120 5.41 -7.87 21.40
CA LYS A 120 4.92 -9.25 21.54
C LYS A 120 3.46 -9.25 21.99
N GLY A 121 2.66 -10.14 21.42
CA GLY A 121 1.24 -10.32 21.75
C GLY A 121 0.34 -10.34 20.52
N PRO A 122 -0.99 -10.39 20.72
CA PRO A 122 -1.97 -10.40 19.63
C PRO A 122 -2.14 -9.02 18.95
N ASP A 123 -1.63 -7.96 19.57
CA ASP A 123 -1.78 -6.59 19.09
C ASP A 123 -0.68 -6.26 18.07
N HIS A 124 -1.02 -6.43 16.79
CA HIS A 124 -0.11 -6.20 15.67
C HIS A 124 0.11 -4.71 15.35
N GLU A 125 -0.68 -3.78 15.88
CA GLU A 125 -0.50 -2.33 15.62
C GLU A 125 0.70 -1.74 16.39
N ARG A 126 1.31 -2.51 17.30
CA ARG A 126 2.57 -2.12 17.96
C ARG A 126 3.78 -2.16 17.03
N TYR A 127 3.68 -2.85 15.90
CA TYR A 127 4.71 -2.82 14.88
C TYR A 127 4.63 -1.54 14.05
N LEU A 128 5.79 -1.07 13.58
CA LEU A 128 5.84 0.03 12.64
C LEU A 128 5.50 -0.46 11.23
N TRP A 129 4.23 -0.36 10.87
CA TRP A 129 3.75 -0.64 9.51
C TRP A 129 4.04 0.53 8.56
N THR A 130 4.45 0.20 7.35
CA THR A 130 4.73 1.14 6.26
C THR A 130 3.78 0.87 5.10
N ASN A 131 3.37 1.95 4.44
CA ASN A 131 2.51 1.88 3.27
C ASN A 131 3.18 1.09 2.13
N ALA A 132 2.47 0.12 1.57
CA ALA A 132 2.97 -0.72 0.48
C ALA A 132 3.10 0.04 -0.86
N SER A 133 2.52 1.23 -0.97
CA SER A 133 2.70 2.11 -2.14
C SER A 133 4.17 2.43 -2.39
N PHE A 134 4.97 2.59 -1.32
CA PHE A 134 6.41 2.80 -1.42
C PHE A 134 7.17 1.57 -1.88
N ALA A 135 6.79 0.38 -1.40
CA ALA A 135 7.40 -0.87 -1.87
C ALA A 135 7.09 -1.11 -3.36
N PHE A 136 5.87 -0.79 -3.79
CA PHE A 136 5.49 -0.84 -5.20
C PHE A 136 6.26 0.19 -6.05
N ALA A 137 6.39 1.43 -5.56
CA ALA A 137 7.18 2.46 -6.21
C ALA A 137 8.66 2.05 -6.38
N ALA A 138 9.25 1.39 -5.37
CA ALA A 138 10.61 0.87 -5.48
C ALA A 138 10.76 -0.14 -6.63
N ASN A 139 9.75 -1.00 -6.86
CA ASN A 139 9.73 -1.91 -8.01
C ASN A 139 9.57 -1.18 -9.34
N MET A 140 8.75 -0.12 -9.40
CA MET A 140 8.64 0.73 -10.61
C MET A 140 9.99 1.35 -10.97
N VAL A 141 10.67 1.97 -10.00
CA VAL A 141 11.99 2.55 -10.20
C VAL A 141 13.00 1.49 -10.62
N LYS A 142 13.01 0.32 -9.97
CA LYS A 142 13.90 -0.79 -10.32
C LYS A 142 13.67 -1.29 -11.76
N SER A 143 12.41 -1.41 -12.19
CA SER A 143 12.08 -1.80 -13.56
C SER A 143 12.57 -0.76 -14.56
N PHE A 144 12.37 0.53 -14.26
CA PHE A 144 12.81 1.63 -15.12
C PHE A 144 14.34 1.67 -15.24
N ILE A 145 15.08 1.60 -14.13
CA ILE A 145 16.54 1.59 -14.15
C ILE A 145 17.09 0.43 -14.98
N LYS A 146 16.47 -0.75 -14.88
CA LYS A 146 16.95 -1.96 -15.56
C LYS A 146 16.62 -1.97 -17.06
N ASN A 147 15.43 -1.51 -17.43
CA ASN A 147 14.87 -1.76 -18.77
C ASN A 147 14.51 -0.48 -19.54
N GLY A 148 14.56 0.70 -18.92
CA GLY A 148 14.03 1.96 -19.47
C GLY A 148 12.49 2.05 -19.44
N TRP A 149 11.80 1.01 -18.95
CA TRP A 149 10.34 0.91 -18.92
C TRP A 149 9.83 0.31 -17.61
N CYS A 150 8.66 0.76 -17.14
CA CYS A 150 8.00 0.27 -15.93
C CYS A 150 7.09 -0.95 -16.18
N VAL A 151 7.57 -1.97 -16.92
CA VAL A 151 6.76 -3.15 -17.28
C VAL A 151 7.00 -4.36 -16.37
N GLN A 152 8.20 -4.48 -15.78
CA GLN A 152 8.59 -5.57 -14.89
C GLN A 152 8.32 -5.22 -13.43
N ILE A 153 7.04 -5.05 -13.09
CA ILE A 153 6.60 -4.60 -11.76
C ILE A 153 5.66 -5.60 -11.07
N ARG A 154 5.45 -6.78 -11.67
CA ARG A 154 4.52 -7.80 -11.17
C ARG A 154 5.12 -9.19 -11.25
N GLY A 155 4.69 -10.08 -10.37
CA GLY A 155 5.12 -11.48 -10.33
C GLY A 155 6.47 -11.69 -9.64
N PRO A 156 6.69 -12.84 -8.96
CA PRO A 156 7.90 -13.07 -8.16
C PRO A 156 9.21 -13.01 -8.95
N GLN A 157 9.20 -13.55 -10.18
CA GLN A 157 10.38 -13.57 -11.05
C GLN A 157 10.39 -12.44 -12.09
N ALA A 158 9.27 -11.72 -12.24
CA ALA A 158 9.08 -10.69 -13.27
C ALA A 158 9.15 -9.25 -12.70
N GLY A 159 9.92 -9.08 -11.62
CA GLY A 159 10.30 -7.77 -11.05
C GLY A 159 9.35 -7.21 -9.99
N GLY A 160 8.28 -7.94 -9.64
CA GLY A 160 7.37 -7.55 -8.55
C GLY A 160 7.79 -8.00 -7.15
N ALA A 161 8.88 -8.76 -7.00
CA ALA A 161 9.33 -9.25 -5.70
C ALA A 161 9.92 -8.13 -4.83
N VAL A 162 9.32 -7.92 -3.66
CA VAL A 162 9.86 -7.09 -2.58
C VAL A 162 10.76 -7.97 -1.71
N THR A 163 12.06 -7.71 -1.73
CA THR A 163 13.08 -8.50 -1.03
C THR A 163 13.56 -7.79 0.24
N ASN A 164 14.23 -8.52 1.14
CA ASN A 164 14.84 -7.99 2.36
C ASN A 164 13.82 -7.31 3.31
N LEU A 165 12.60 -7.84 3.37
CA LEU A 165 11.63 -7.40 4.36
C LEU A 165 12.12 -7.75 5.78
N PRO A 166 11.91 -6.87 6.77
CA PRO A 166 12.20 -7.17 8.16
C PRO A 166 11.43 -8.41 8.65
N ILE A 167 12.12 -9.35 9.30
CA ILE A 167 11.52 -10.54 9.92
C ILE A 167 11.79 -10.51 11.42
N HIS A 168 10.74 -10.40 12.22
CA HIS A 168 10.85 -10.47 13.67
C HIS A 168 10.57 -11.91 14.13
N LEU A 169 11.62 -12.60 14.57
CA LEU A 169 11.52 -13.93 15.17
C LEU A 169 11.35 -13.78 16.68
N TYR A 170 10.28 -14.36 17.24
CA TYR A 170 10.04 -14.38 18.68
C TYR A 170 9.42 -15.70 19.08
N ASP A 171 9.67 -16.11 20.33
CA ASP A 171 9.02 -17.27 20.92
C ASP A 171 7.59 -16.91 21.32
N LEU A 172 6.64 -17.76 20.92
CA LEU A 172 5.23 -17.65 21.31
C LEU A 172 5.00 -18.09 22.77
N GLY A 173 6.01 -18.73 23.38
CA GLY A 173 5.89 -19.40 24.67
C GLY A 173 5.17 -20.74 24.48
N THR A 174 5.68 -21.79 25.13
CA THR A 174 4.90 -23.00 25.35
C THR A 174 3.71 -22.62 26.23
N GLY A 175 2.49 -22.85 25.74
CA GLY A 175 1.27 -22.71 26.52
C GLY A 175 1.28 -23.53 27.81
#